data_AF-A0A086MNK3-F1
#
_entry.id   AF-A0A086MNK3-F1
#
_cell.length_a   1.000
_cell.length_b   1.000
_cell.length_c   1.000
_cell.angle_alpha   90.00
_cell.angle_beta   90.00
_cell.angle_gamma   90.00
#
_symmetry.space_group_name_H-M   'P 1'
#
loop_
_entity.id
_entity.type
_entity.pdbx_description
1 polymer ?
#
loop_
_entity_poly.entity_id
_entity_poly.type
_entity_poly.pdbx_seq_one_letter_code
_entity_poly.pdbx_strand_id
1 'polypeptide(L)'
;MLRSALLLAISATLAVPAYADDCPNAQTAKLGFILERQGTKAEVRPSSDNFVHVVNSYPGGKTQNVIYYRGFFPISRFDDTARSINIPVSDLRTVFPLEPKARRALTYAPAQPDKVGALISLELTVTGQEQMQLGTCSYDVLIVRNRFLNATGKATFEHTDLYSPELGFILAKRYEERGGAQTTMKYQSIRLLGKTSPL
;
A
#
# COMPACT_ATOMS: atom_id res chain seq x y z
N MET A 1 35.02 -64.43 25.20
CA MET A 1 35.17 -63.00 25.56
C MET A 1 34.54 -62.17 24.45
N LEU A 2 33.71 -61.20 24.87
CA LEU A 2 32.62 -60.56 24.13
C LEU A 2 33.08 -59.73 22.90
N ARG A 3 32.36 -59.87 21.78
CA ARG A 3 32.51 -59.03 20.57
C ARG A 3 31.67 -57.77 20.71
N SER A 4 32.31 -56.60 20.53
CA SER A 4 31.67 -55.28 20.50
C SER A 4 30.79 -55.11 19.26
N ALA A 5 29.53 -54.73 19.47
CA ALA A 5 28.62 -54.28 18.41
C ALA A 5 28.49 -52.76 18.47
N LEU A 6 28.91 -52.07 17.40
CA LEU A 6 28.81 -50.63 17.22
C LEU A 6 27.42 -50.30 16.67
N LEU A 7 26.56 -49.65 17.46
CA LEU A 7 25.25 -49.16 17.03
C LEU A 7 25.40 -47.77 16.40
N LEU A 8 25.20 -47.68 15.08
CA LEU A 8 25.08 -46.42 14.36
C LEU A 8 23.69 -45.80 14.64
N ALA A 9 23.65 -44.67 15.34
CA ALA A 9 22.43 -43.89 15.49
C ALA A 9 22.28 -42.93 14.29
N ILE A 10 21.38 -43.27 13.36
CA ILE A 10 20.98 -42.39 12.25
C ILE A 10 20.06 -41.31 12.83
N SER A 11 20.57 -40.09 12.94
CA SER A 11 19.80 -38.92 13.36
C SER A 11 19.00 -38.40 12.16
N ALA A 12 17.73 -38.78 12.06
CA ALA A 12 16.81 -38.22 11.08
C ALA A 12 16.50 -36.76 11.45
N THR A 13 17.20 -35.81 10.84
CA THR A 13 16.83 -34.40 10.88
C THR A 13 15.50 -34.23 10.15
N LEU A 14 14.42 -34.08 10.92
CA LEU A 14 13.12 -33.62 10.40
C LEU A 14 13.33 -32.23 9.81
N ALA A 15 13.41 -32.16 8.47
CA ALA A 15 13.32 -30.90 7.75
C ALA A 15 11.91 -30.35 7.98
N VAL A 16 11.78 -29.42 8.93
CA VAL A 16 10.57 -28.63 9.08
C VAL A 16 10.44 -27.83 7.78
N PRO A 17 9.35 -27.98 7.00
CA PRO A 17 9.14 -27.09 5.88
C PRO A 17 9.02 -25.69 6.46
N ALA A 18 9.97 -24.82 6.14
CA ALA A 18 9.77 -23.40 6.33
C ALA A 18 8.54 -23.06 5.49
N TYR A 19 7.42 -22.75 6.16
CA TYR A 19 6.29 -22.13 5.48
C TYR A 19 6.82 -20.82 4.93
N ALA A 20 7.18 -20.81 3.63
CA ALA A 20 7.26 -19.58 2.90
C ALA A 20 5.86 -18.98 3.02
N ASP A 21 5.73 -17.86 3.72
CA ASP A 21 4.48 -17.11 3.70
C ASP A 21 4.17 -16.85 2.22
N ASP A 22 3.12 -17.49 1.70
CA ASP A 22 2.74 -17.38 0.30
C ASP A 22 2.59 -15.89 -0.05
N CYS A 23 3.29 -15.43 -1.09
CA CYS A 23 3.18 -14.07 -1.57
C CYS A 23 1.71 -13.76 -1.89
N PRO A 24 1.10 -12.73 -1.28
CA PRO A 24 -0.26 -12.36 -1.62
C PRO A 24 -0.38 -12.11 -3.12
N ASN A 25 -1.44 -12.64 -3.73
CA ASN A 25 -1.76 -12.46 -5.15
C ASN A 25 -3.16 -11.86 -5.28
N ALA A 26 -3.63 -11.59 -6.51
CA ALA A 26 -4.95 -10.98 -6.75
C ALA A 26 -6.13 -11.70 -6.05
N GLN A 27 -6.02 -13.01 -5.79
CA GLN A 27 -7.06 -13.78 -5.11
C GLN A 27 -6.90 -13.76 -3.60
N THR A 28 -5.70 -14.00 -3.08
CA THR A 28 -5.46 -14.05 -1.63
C THR A 28 -5.42 -12.66 -0.99
N ALA A 29 -5.01 -11.62 -1.74
CA ALA A 29 -5.03 -10.23 -1.29
C ALA A 29 -6.43 -9.73 -0.93
N LYS A 30 -7.50 -10.35 -1.47
CA LYS A 30 -8.89 -10.07 -1.09
C LYS A 30 -9.19 -10.37 0.38
N LEU A 31 -8.42 -11.27 1.00
CA LEU A 31 -8.50 -11.59 2.42
C LEU A 31 -7.70 -10.62 3.29
N GLY A 32 -6.96 -9.71 2.66
CA GLY A 32 -6.06 -8.77 3.29
C GLY A 32 -4.62 -9.26 3.40
N PHE A 33 -3.74 -8.31 3.65
CA PHE A 33 -2.30 -8.54 3.79
C PHE A 33 -1.67 -7.46 4.67
N ILE A 34 -0.47 -7.73 5.17
CA ILE A 34 0.30 -6.80 5.98
C ILE A 34 1.57 -6.43 5.23
N LEU A 35 1.81 -5.12 5.11
CA LEU A 35 3.05 -4.55 4.61
C LEU A 35 3.84 -4.01 5.80
N GLU A 36 5.15 -4.24 5.83
CA GLU A 36 6.01 -3.74 6.92
C GLU A 36 7.19 -2.90 6.39
N ARG A 37 7.57 -1.86 7.15
CA ARG A 37 8.74 -1.02 6.89
C ARG A 37 9.26 -0.45 8.20
N GLN A 38 10.49 -0.78 8.59
CA GLN A 38 11.18 -0.18 9.76
C GLN A 38 10.30 -0.15 11.02
N GLY A 39 9.62 -1.27 11.32
CA GLY A 39 8.72 -1.40 12.47
C GLY A 39 7.33 -0.76 12.30
N THR A 40 7.08 -0.01 11.22
CA THR A 40 5.74 0.42 10.83
C THR A 40 5.04 -0.71 10.09
N LYS A 41 3.77 -0.96 10.41
CA LYS A 41 2.93 -1.97 9.76
C LYS A 41 1.72 -1.32 9.14
N ALA A 42 1.40 -1.66 7.91
CA ALA A 42 0.15 -1.30 7.24
C ALA A 42 -0.66 -2.58 7.03
N GLU A 43 -1.73 -2.74 7.78
CA GLU A 43 -2.66 -3.83 7.61
C GLU A 43 -3.73 -3.44 6.61
N VAL A 44 -3.66 -4.02 5.42
CA VAL A 44 -4.50 -3.69 4.27
C VAL A 44 -5.64 -4.68 4.20
N ARG A 45 -6.87 -4.18 4.34
CA ARG A 45 -8.11 -4.96 4.27
C ARG A 45 -8.98 -4.42 3.15
N PRO A 46 -9.08 -5.10 2.01
CA PRO A 46 -10.14 -4.82 1.04
C PRO A 46 -11.51 -4.90 1.74
N SER A 47 -12.38 -3.96 1.43
CA SER A 47 -13.72 -3.84 2.01
C SER A 47 -14.78 -3.96 0.91
N SER A 48 -15.94 -3.32 1.09
CA SER A 48 -16.99 -3.17 0.09
C SER A 48 -16.43 -2.76 -1.28
N ASP A 49 -17.17 -3.05 -2.35
CA ASP A 49 -16.69 -2.92 -3.73
C ASP A 49 -15.96 -1.59 -3.95
N ASN A 50 -14.65 -1.70 -4.17
CA ASN A 50 -13.67 -0.65 -4.46
C ASN A 50 -13.05 0.08 -3.26
N PHE A 51 -13.40 -0.22 -2.02
CA PHE A 51 -12.79 0.41 -0.85
C PHE A 51 -11.74 -0.49 -0.20
N VAL A 52 -10.71 0.14 0.38
CA VAL A 52 -9.65 -0.54 1.12
C VAL A 52 -9.47 0.19 2.43
N HIS A 53 -9.68 -0.51 3.55
CA HIS A 53 -9.38 0.00 4.88
C HIS A 53 -7.95 -0.40 5.26
N VAL A 54 -7.17 0.57 5.70
CA VAL A 54 -5.80 0.38 6.13
C VAL A 54 -5.64 0.84 7.55
N VAL A 55 -5.08 -0.03 8.40
CA VAL A 55 -4.65 0.32 9.75
C VAL A 55 -3.13 0.40 9.75
N ASN A 56 -2.60 1.61 9.85
CA ASN A 56 -1.17 1.84 10.03
C ASN A 56 -0.85 1.83 11.53
N SER A 57 0.11 1.01 11.93
CA SER A 57 0.66 0.96 13.29
C SER A 57 2.11 1.41 13.26
N TYR A 58 2.46 2.44 14.02
CA TYR A 58 3.80 3.02 14.05
C TYR A 58 4.58 2.58 15.29
N PRO A 59 5.93 2.59 15.23
CA PRO A 59 6.77 2.51 16.41
C PRO A 59 6.33 3.57 17.44
N GLY A 60 6.10 3.17 18.68
CA GLY A 60 5.53 4.03 19.73
C GLY A 60 4.02 3.88 19.97
N GLY A 61 3.36 2.93 19.29
CA GLY A 61 2.00 2.50 19.61
C GLY A 61 0.89 3.35 18.99
N LYS A 62 1.24 4.41 18.24
CA LYS A 62 0.24 5.20 17.51
C LYS A 62 -0.35 4.42 16.34
N THR A 63 -1.66 4.55 16.17
CA THR A 63 -2.40 3.93 15.07
C THR A 63 -3.11 4.97 14.23
N GLN A 64 -3.19 4.73 12.92
CA GLN A 64 -3.91 5.56 11.98
C GLN A 64 -4.77 4.70 11.07
N ASN A 65 -6.03 5.09 10.94
CA ASN A 65 -7.00 4.47 10.05
C ASN A 65 -7.12 5.29 8.78
N VAL A 66 -7.04 4.64 7.63
CA VAL A 66 -7.23 5.28 6.33
C VAL A 66 -8.18 4.45 5.50
N ILE A 67 -9.19 5.09 4.93
CA ILE A 67 -10.06 4.47 3.93
C ILE A 67 -9.62 4.99 2.58
N TYR A 68 -9.26 4.08 1.68
CA TYR A 68 -8.91 4.39 0.30
C TYR A 68 -10.00 3.93 -0.65
N TYR A 69 -10.18 4.68 -1.74
CA TYR A 69 -10.80 4.16 -2.94
C TYR A 69 -9.72 3.52 -3.82
N ARG A 70 -9.95 2.25 -4.19
CA ARG A 70 -9.07 1.35 -4.96
C ARG A 70 -7.63 1.31 -4.43
N GLY A 71 -7.46 1.41 -3.11
CA GLY A 71 -6.15 1.42 -2.44
C GLY A 71 -5.20 2.54 -2.88
N PHE A 72 -5.73 3.57 -3.56
CA PHE A 72 -4.95 4.62 -4.20
C PHE A 72 -5.34 6.00 -3.69
N PHE A 73 -6.62 6.40 -3.84
CA PHE A 73 -7.09 7.71 -3.42
C PHE A 73 -7.58 7.68 -1.97
N PRO A 74 -6.94 8.39 -1.02
CA PRO A 74 -7.40 8.41 0.36
C PRO A 74 -8.70 9.22 0.48
N ILE A 75 -9.78 8.57 0.92
CA ILE A 75 -11.09 9.19 1.20
C ILE A 75 -11.10 9.78 2.60
N SER A 76 -10.55 9.08 3.57
CA SER A 76 -10.47 9.56 4.94
C SER A 76 -9.21 9.07 5.63
N ARG A 77 -8.73 9.86 6.58
CA ARG A 77 -7.59 9.56 7.43
C ARG A 77 -7.92 10.04 8.84
N PHE A 78 -7.82 9.13 9.79
CA PHE A 78 -8.10 9.36 11.19
C PHE A 78 -6.97 8.81 12.05
N ASP A 79 -6.41 9.63 12.91
CA ASP A 79 -5.60 9.21 14.04
C ASP A 79 -6.09 9.89 15.33
N ASP A 80 -5.35 9.71 16.41
CA ASP A 80 -5.63 10.28 17.73
C ASP A 80 -5.60 11.82 17.73
N THR A 81 -4.94 12.42 16.75
CA THR A 81 -4.68 13.88 16.71
C THR A 81 -5.32 14.59 15.52
N ALA A 82 -5.58 13.90 14.43
CA ALA A 82 -6.00 14.48 13.16
C ALA A 82 -7.12 13.66 12.53
N ARG A 83 -8.13 14.37 12.05
CA ARG A 83 -9.26 13.81 11.31
C ARG A 83 -9.43 14.59 10.03
N SER A 84 -9.24 13.92 8.89
CA SER A 84 -9.38 14.53 7.58
C SER A 84 -10.13 13.63 6.62
N ILE A 85 -10.97 14.24 5.78
CA ILE A 85 -11.74 13.58 4.74
C ILE A 85 -11.48 14.33 3.43
N ASN A 86 -11.29 13.61 2.33
CA ASN A 86 -11.24 14.18 0.99
C ASN A 86 -12.58 13.90 0.33
N ILE A 87 -13.43 14.93 0.23
CA ILE A 87 -14.76 14.83 -0.36
C ILE A 87 -14.61 14.91 -1.88
N PRO A 88 -14.79 13.80 -2.63
CA PRO A 88 -14.68 13.84 -4.08
C PRO A 88 -15.83 14.65 -4.66
N VAL A 89 -15.49 15.59 -5.55
CA VAL A 89 -16.47 16.32 -6.38
C VAL A 89 -16.59 15.64 -7.74
N SER A 90 -15.51 15.02 -8.21
CA SER A 90 -15.51 14.17 -9.40
C SER A 90 -15.98 12.74 -9.08
N ASP A 91 -16.54 12.06 -10.09
CA ASP A 91 -16.84 10.64 -10.01
C ASP A 91 -15.55 9.81 -10.06
N LEU A 92 -15.16 9.24 -8.92
CA LEU A 92 -13.96 8.42 -8.79
C LEU A 92 -13.94 7.18 -9.70
N ARG A 93 -15.10 6.69 -10.13
CA ARG A 93 -15.19 5.53 -11.04
C ARG A 93 -14.58 5.80 -12.40
N THR A 94 -14.51 7.06 -12.81
CA THR A 94 -13.92 7.48 -14.11
C THR A 94 -12.39 7.42 -14.11
N VAL A 95 -11.77 7.32 -12.93
CA VAL A 95 -10.32 7.30 -12.76
C VAL A 95 -9.74 5.88 -12.92
N PHE A 96 -10.50 4.85 -12.56
CA PHE A 96 -10.03 3.47 -12.46
C PHE A 96 -10.73 2.55 -13.49
N PRO A 97 -10.08 1.48 -13.99
CA PRO A 97 -8.71 1.07 -13.67
C PRO A 97 -7.65 2.05 -14.20
N LEU A 98 -6.50 2.10 -13.51
CA LEU A 98 -5.35 2.82 -14.02
C LEU A 98 -4.67 1.95 -15.08
N GLU A 99 -4.59 2.46 -16.30
CA GLU A 99 -4.00 1.77 -17.44
C GLU A 99 -2.65 2.40 -17.82
N PRO A 100 -1.73 1.65 -18.44
CA PRO A 100 -0.49 2.21 -18.96
C PRO A 100 -0.75 3.42 -19.86
N LYS A 101 0.03 4.50 -19.67
CA LYS A 101 -0.09 5.79 -20.39
C LYS A 101 -1.40 6.55 -20.14
N ALA A 102 -2.28 6.08 -19.25
CA ALA A 102 -3.49 6.80 -18.91
C ALA A 102 -3.18 8.15 -18.25
N ARG A 103 -3.99 9.14 -18.60
CA ARG A 103 -4.06 10.43 -17.93
C ARG A 103 -5.47 10.61 -17.40
N ARG A 104 -5.60 10.91 -16.11
CA ARG A 104 -6.87 11.12 -15.42
C ARG A 104 -6.74 12.33 -14.51
N ALA A 105 -7.87 12.94 -14.17
CA ALA A 105 -7.92 13.97 -13.16
C ALA A 105 -9.15 13.74 -12.29
N LEU A 106 -9.05 14.11 -11.02
CA LEU A 106 -10.18 14.17 -10.12
C LEU A 106 -10.09 15.43 -9.26
N THR A 107 -11.23 16.01 -8.96
CA THR A 107 -11.35 17.17 -8.09
C THR A 107 -11.98 16.73 -6.77
N TYR A 108 -11.43 17.24 -5.66
CA TYR A 108 -11.95 16.98 -4.32
C TYR A 108 -11.78 18.22 -3.42
N ALA A 109 -12.56 18.28 -2.35
CA ALA A 109 -12.39 19.23 -1.27
C ALA A 109 -11.80 18.52 -0.04
N PRO A 110 -10.62 18.90 0.48
CA PRO A 110 -10.17 18.41 1.78
C PRO A 110 -11.04 19.01 2.87
N ALA A 111 -11.40 18.22 3.88
CA ALA A 111 -12.28 18.63 4.97
C ALA A 111 -11.78 18.09 6.31
N GLN A 112 -12.06 18.86 7.35
CA GLN A 112 -11.98 18.51 8.77
C GLN A 112 -13.39 18.67 9.37
N PRO A 113 -13.67 18.17 10.59
CA PRO A 113 -15.02 18.17 11.15
C PRO A 113 -15.76 19.52 11.13
N ASP A 114 -15.03 20.63 11.23
CA ASP A 114 -15.54 22.00 11.32
C ASP A 114 -15.20 22.89 10.12
N LYS A 115 -14.50 22.34 9.11
CA LYS A 115 -13.94 23.14 8.01
C LYS A 115 -13.85 22.37 6.71
N VAL A 116 -14.33 22.98 5.62
CA VAL A 116 -14.07 22.53 4.26
C VAL A 116 -13.03 23.44 3.61
N GLY A 117 -11.98 22.84 3.06
CA GLY A 117 -10.91 23.52 2.35
C GLY A 117 -11.26 23.82 0.89
N ALA A 118 -10.40 24.60 0.24
CA ALA A 118 -10.54 24.90 -1.18
C ALA A 118 -10.38 23.64 -2.05
N LEU A 119 -11.00 23.66 -3.23
CA LEU A 119 -10.88 22.56 -4.19
C LEU A 119 -9.43 22.32 -4.61
N ILE A 120 -9.10 21.04 -4.70
CA ILE A 120 -7.83 20.52 -5.21
C ILE A 120 -8.12 19.67 -6.43
N SER A 121 -7.42 19.93 -7.54
CA SER A 121 -7.40 19.04 -8.70
C SER A 121 -6.17 18.13 -8.59
N LEU A 122 -6.40 16.83 -8.58
CA LEU A 122 -5.36 15.81 -8.61
C LEU A 122 -5.26 15.26 -10.03
N GLU A 123 -4.16 15.60 -10.71
CA GLU A 123 -3.81 15.04 -12.01
C GLU A 123 -2.97 13.76 -11.82
N LEU A 124 -3.36 12.70 -12.52
CA LEU A 124 -2.74 11.38 -12.48
C LEU A 124 -2.22 11.05 -13.87
N THR A 125 -0.95 10.69 -13.97
CA THR A 125 -0.35 10.21 -15.22
C THR A 125 0.40 8.91 -14.97
N VAL A 126 0.00 7.84 -15.64
CA VAL A 126 0.73 6.56 -15.63
C VAL A 126 1.89 6.67 -16.62
N THR A 127 3.11 6.76 -16.12
CA THR A 127 4.31 7.01 -16.94
C THR A 127 5.02 5.72 -17.36
N GLY A 128 4.74 4.61 -16.70
CA GLY A 128 5.36 3.33 -17.00
C GLY A 128 4.99 2.24 -15.99
N GLN A 129 5.76 1.16 -16.00
CA GLN A 129 5.65 0.05 -15.07
C GLN A 129 7.04 -0.48 -14.73
N GLU A 130 7.20 -1.07 -13.55
CA GLU A 130 8.44 -1.70 -13.10
C GLU A 130 8.15 -2.87 -12.16
N GLN A 131 9.14 -3.74 -11.93
CA GLN A 131 9.04 -4.76 -10.90
C GLN A 131 9.51 -4.22 -9.54
N MET A 132 8.75 -4.53 -8.50
CA MET A 132 9.05 -4.18 -7.13
C MET A 132 9.18 -5.42 -6.25
N GLN A 133 10.33 -5.52 -5.58
CA GLN A 133 10.56 -6.57 -4.58
C GLN A 133 10.14 -6.12 -3.17
N LEU A 134 9.36 -6.97 -2.51
CA LEU A 134 8.97 -6.91 -1.10
C LEU A 134 9.36 -8.24 -0.43
N GLY A 135 10.48 -8.26 0.29
CA GLY A 135 11.08 -9.50 0.78
C GLY A 135 11.43 -10.42 -0.40
N THR A 136 10.89 -11.63 -0.38
CA THR A 136 11.03 -12.63 -1.46
C THR A 136 9.98 -12.49 -2.56
N CYS A 137 8.98 -11.63 -2.39
CA CYS A 137 7.89 -11.42 -3.35
C CYS A 137 8.23 -10.34 -4.36
N SER A 138 7.81 -10.52 -5.62
CA SER A 138 7.97 -9.55 -6.69
C SER A 138 6.61 -9.20 -7.30
N TYR A 139 6.35 -7.91 -7.52
CA TYR A 139 5.10 -7.40 -8.07
C TYR A 139 5.35 -6.42 -9.19
N ASP A 140 4.57 -6.52 -10.26
CA ASP A 140 4.49 -5.44 -11.25
C ASP A 140 3.72 -4.26 -10.65
N VAL A 141 4.32 -3.07 -10.73
CA VAL A 141 3.74 -1.83 -10.25
C VAL A 141 3.67 -0.79 -11.37
N LEU A 142 2.56 -0.08 -11.44
CA LEU A 142 2.41 1.11 -12.27
C LEU A 142 3.10 2.28 -11.61
N ILE A 143 3.84 3.06 -12.42
CA ILE A 143 4.46 4.31 -12.01
C ILE A 143 3.45 5.43 -12.26
N VAL A 144 2.82 5.93 -11.20
CA VAL A 144 1.75 6.94 -11.29
C VAL A 144 2.25 8.28 -10.74
N ARG A 145 2.47 9.26 -11.62
CA ARG A 145 2.79 10.63 -11.22
C ARG A 145 1.52 11.34 -10.79
N ASN A 146 1.54 11.89 -9.58
CA ASN A 146 0.46 12.67 -8.98
C ASN A 146 0.89 14.14 -8.94
N ARG A 147 0.03 15.03 -9.43
CA ARG A 147 0.22 16.48 -9.36
C ARG A 147 -1.00 17.15 -8.76
N PHE A 148 -0.80 17.89 -7.67
CA PHE A 148 -1.87 18.54 -6.91
C PHE A 148 -1.94 20.01 -7.26
N LEU A 149 -3.02 20.43 -7.89
CA LEU A 149 -3.27 21.80 -8.29
C LEU A 149 -4.21 22.50 -7.32
N ASN A 150 -3.90 23.74 -6.99
CA ASN A 150 -4.83 24.63 -6.32
C ASN A 150 -5.90 25.15 -7.29
N ALA A 151 -6.82 25.97 -6.78
CA ALA A 151 -7.90 26.59 -7.57
C ALA A 151 -7.40 27.48 -8.74
N THR A 152 -6.15 27.96 -8.71
CA THR A 152 -5.56 28.75 -9.81
C THR A 152 -4.84 27.88 -10.85
N GLY A 153 -4.91 26.55 -10.74
CA GLY A 153 -4.21 25.62 -11.64
C GLY A 153 -2.70 25.49 -11.36
N LYS A 154 -2.19 26.09 -10.29
CA LYS A 154 -0.77 26.01 -9.92
C LYS A 154 -0.49 24.72 -9.16
N ALA A 155 0.54 23.99 -9.57
CA ALA A 155 1.04 22.83 -8.83
C ALA A 155 1.57 23.27 -7.45
N THR A 156 1.06 22.61 -6.42
CA THR A 156 1.41 22.85 -5.01
C THR A 156 2.23 21.71 -4.43
N PHE A 157 2.03 20.50 -4.95
CA PHE A 157 2.73 19.30 -4.51
C PHE A 157 2.75 18.27 -5.64
N GLU A 158 3.80 17.46 -5.66
CA GLU A 158 3.96 16.34 -6.59
C GLU A 158 4.63 15.16 -5.89
N HIS A 159 4.17 13.96 -6.21
CA HIS A 159 4.84 12.71 -5.82
C HIS A 159 4.51 11.61 -6.83
N THR A 160 5.27 10.52 -6.81
CA THR A 160 4.98 9.33 -7.61
C THR A 160 4.54 8.19 -6.71
N ASP A 161 3.42 7.56 -7.05
CA ASP A 161 2.95 6.33 -6.41
C ASP A 161 3.33 5.12 -7.25
N LEU A 162 3.84 4.08 -6.59
CA LEU A 162 4.09 2.77 -7.20
C LEU A 162 2.94 1.84 -6.81
N TYR A 163 1.95 1.76 -7.70
CA TYR A 163 0.68 1.09 -7.46
C TYR A 163 0.69 -0.32 -8.05
N SER A 164 0.43 -1.35 -7.26
CA SER A 164 0.24 -2.72 -7.77
C SER A 164 -1.22 -2.92 -8.16
N PRO A 165 -1.55 -3.12 -9.45
CA PRO A 165 -2.91 -3.46 -9.85
C PRO A 165 -3.35 -4.82 -9.31
N GLU A 166 -2.41 -5.75 -9.16
CA GLU A 166 -2.65 -7.09 -8.61
C GLU A 166 -3.11 -7.03 -7.15
N LEU A 167 -2.39 -6.29 -6.31
CA LEU A 167 -2.74 -6.14 -4.89
C LEU A 167 -3.79 -5.05 -4.65
N GLY A 168 -4.05 -4.21 -5.64
CA GLY A 168 -4.96 -3.08 -5.54
C GLY A 168 -4.51 -2.05 -4.51
N PHE A 169 -3.20 -1.83 -4.35
CA PHE A 169 -2.64 -0.95 -3.33
C PHE A 169 -1.28 -0.34 -3.71
N ILE A 170 -0.95 0.82 -3.13
CA ILE A 170 0.33 1.51 -3.31
C ILE A 170 1.43 0.86 -2.45
N LEU A 171 2.50 0.38 -3.08
CA LEU A 171 3.62 -0.32 -2.43
C LEU A 171 4.83 0.57 -2.13
N ALA A 172 4.91 1.72 -2.79
CA ALA A 172 5.89 2.75 -2.46
C ALA A 172 5.47 4.12 -2.93
N LYS A 173 6.11 5.14 -2.36
CA LYS A 173 6.04 6.52 -2.83
C LYS A 173 7.42 7.04 -3.15
N ARG A 174 7.57 7.79 -4.24
CA ARG A 174 8.79 8.51 -4.58
C ARG A 174 8.55 10.01 -4.50
N TYR A 175 9.47 10.70 -3.84
CA TYR A 175 9.46 12.16 -3.68
C TYR A 175 10.70 12.73 -4.34
N GLU A 176 10.51 13.79 -5.13
CA GLU A 176 11.62 14.59 -5.63
C GLU A 176 12.07 15.53 -4.52
N GLU A 177 13.34 15.44 -4.16
CA GLU A 177 13.99 16.29 -3.19
C GLU A 177 14.61 17.52 -3.89
N ARG A 178 14.96 18.53 -3.09
CA ARG A 178 15.70 19.68 -3.60
C ARG A 178 17.04 19.22 -4.21
N GLY A 179 17.33 19.68 -5.42
CA GLY A 179 18.56 19.31 -6.14
C GLY A 179 18.41 18.07 -7.04
N GLY A 180 17.20 17.54 -7.24
CA GLY A 180 16.95 16.46 -8.19
C GLY A 180 17.21 15.06 -7.65
N ALA A 181 17.60 14.92 -6.38
CA ALA A 181 17.64 13.63 -5.70
C ALA A 181 16.21 13.08 -5.52
N GLN A 182 16.06 11.75 -5.46
CA GLN A 182 14.77 11.12 -5.29
C GLN A 182 14.78 10.21 -4.06
N THR A 183 13.85 10.45 -3.13
CA THR A 183 13.63 9.58 -1.97
C THR A 183 12.54 8.58 -2.29
N THR A 184 12.84 7.29 -2.17
CA THR A 184 11.84 6.22 -2.30
C THR A 184 11.47 5.66 -0.94
N MET A 185 10.21 5.85 -0.53
CA MET A 185 9.62 5.22 0.64
C MET A 185 8.92 3.92 0.21
N LYS A 186 9.65 2.80 0.29
CA LYS A 186 9.17 1.47 -0.09
C LYS A 186 8.89 0.60 1.15
N TYR A 187 7.84 -0.21 1.12
CA TYR A 187 7.70 -1.32 2.06
C TYR A 187 8.83 -2.34 1.87
N GLN A 188 9.15 -3.08 2.93
CA GLN A 188 10.28 -4.01 2.96
C GLN A 188 9.84 -5.45 2.82
N SER A 189 8.68 -5.80 3.36
CA SER A 189 8.11 -7.15 3.31
C SER A 189 6.58 -7.09 3.20
N ILE A 190 6.03 -8.23 2.77
CA ILE A 190 4.60 -8.47 2.68
C ILE A 190 4.31 -9.87 3.22
N ARG A 191 3.15 -10.06 3.85
CA ARG A 191 2.61 -11.38 4.20
C ARG A 191 1.09 -11.36 4.21
N LEU A 192 0.47 -12.52 4.08
CA LEU A 192 -0.98 -12.63 4.17
C LEU A 192 -1.50 -12.22 5.55
N LEU A 193 -2.69 -11.64 5.56
CA LEU A 193 -3.45 -11.48 6.79
C LEU A 193 -4.07 -12.85 7.10
N GLY A 194 -3.73 -13.43 8.24
CA GLY A 194 -4.22 -14.75 8.64
C GLY A 194 -5.75 -14.82 8.67
N LYS A 195 -6.34 -16.02 8.53
CA LYS A 195 -7.79 -16.28 8.39
C LYS A 195 -8.69 -15.80 9.56
N THR A 196 -8.17 -15.12 10.57
CA THR A 196 -8.91 -14.72 11.78
C THR A 196 -8.86 -13.20 11.96
N SER A 197 -9.74 -12.48 11.29
CA SER A 197 -10.27 -11.20 11.79
C SER A 197 -11.50 -10.82 10.99
N PRO A 198 -12.71 -11.20 11.45
CA PRO A 198 -13.90 -10.44 11.09
C PRO A 198 -13.79 -9.04 11.69
N LEU A 199 -14.25 -8.04 10.94
CA LEU A 199 -14.54 -6.69 11.43
C LEU A 199 -15.60 -6.73 12.53
#